data_AF-A0A965RE73-F1
#
_entry.id   AF-A0A965RE73-F1
#
_cell.length_a   1.000
_cell.length_b   1.000
_cell.length_c   1.000
_cell.angle_alpha   90.00
_cell.angle_beta   90.00
_cell.angle_gamma   90.00
#
_symmetry.space_group_name_H-M   'P 1'
#
loop_
_entity.id
_entity.type
_entity.pdbx_description
1 polymer ?
#
loop_
_entity_poly.entity_id
_entity_poly.type
_entity_poly.pdbx_seq_one_letter_code
_entity_poly.pdbx_strand_id
1 'polypeptide(L)'
;YLVIERDGSQGPAAQFKKIFRIRLSTLPTKTLAVDLLAINDPLRLANSTGKFRFPFLTTEALWPTAKGELVVVNDNNFPAAGGRSSVSPDPTEWIFLRE
;
A
#
# COMPACT_ATOMS: atom_id res chain seq x y z
N TYR A 1 10.56 -11.76 6.21
CA TYR A 1 9.37 -11.00 6.62
C TYR A 1 9.04 -9.97 5.58
N LEU A 2 7.76 -9.64 5.44
CA LEU A 2 7.30 -8.46 4.74
C LEU A 2 6.75 -7.49 5.78
N VAL A 3 7.08 -6.21 5.64
CA VAL A 3 6.72 -5.17 6.62
C VAL A 3 6.17 -3.97 5.88
N ILE A 4 5.04 -3.46 6.35
CA ILE A 4 4.50 -2.17 5.91
C ILE A 4 5.19 -1.08 6.73
N GLU A 5 5.72 -0.08 6.06
CA GLU A 5 6.18 1.14 6.71
C GLU A 5 5.52 2.35 6.04
N ARG A 6 5.08 3.30 6.86
CA ARG A 6 4.29 4.43 6.44
C ARG A 6 4.56 5.67 7.28
N ASP A 7 4.45 6.84 6.69
CA ASP A 7 4.30 8.10 7.43
C ASP A 7 2.89 8.20 8.05
N GLY A 8 2.68 9.23 8.88
CA GLY A 8 1.38 9.59 9.47
C GLY A 8 0.47 10.43 8.57
N SER A 9 0.88 10.71 7.32
CA SER A 9 0.12 11.51 6.36
C SER A 9 -0.72 10.61 5.44
N GLN A 10 -1.61 11.20 4.64
CA GLN A 10 -2.49 10.47 3.72
C GLN A 10 -2.82 11.32 2.49
N GLY A 11 -3.44 10.70 1.48
CA GLY A 11 -3.89 11.37 0.26
C GLY A 11 -2.76 12.09 -0.47
N PRO A 12 -2.95 13.37 -0.85
CA PRO A 12 -1.90 14.18 -1.48
C PRO A 12 -0.67 14.45 -0.59
N ALA A 13 -0.84 14.46 0.73
CA ALA A 13 0.24 14.75 1.67
C ALA A 13 1.10 13.53 2.01
N ALA A 14 0.69 12.31 1.64
CA ALA A 14 1.47 11.10 1.85
C ALA A 14 2.78 11.16 1.05
N GLN A 15 3.91 10.94 1.73
CA GLN A 15 5.26 10.94 1.16
C GLN A 15 5.92 9.56 1.25
N PHE A 16 5.47 8.71 2.17
CA PHE A 16 6.08 7.43 2.44
C PHE A 16 5.00 6.38 2.78
N LYS A 17 4.76 5.44 1.86
CA LYS A 17 3.95 4.22 2.05
C LYS A 17 4.61 3.09 1.29
N LYS A 18 5.30 2.19 1.99
CA LYS A 18 6.17 1.18 1.34
C LYS A 18 6.05 -0.17 2.00
N ILE A 19 6.28 -1.21 1.22
CA ILE A 19 6.46 -2.57 1.71
C ILE A 19 7.93 -2.93 1.54
N PHE A 20 8.52 -3.42 2.62
CA PHE A 20 9.90 -3.89 2.63
C PHE A 20 9.97 -5.38 2.89
N ARG A 21 10.94 -6.03 2.25
CA ARG A 21 11.35 -7.39 2.57
C ARG A 21 12.52 -7.32 3.55
N ILE A 22 12.32 -7.89 4.73
CA ILE A 22 13.34 -8.01 5.77
C ILE A 22 13.81 -9.46 5.84
N ARG A 23 15.12 -9.67 5.68
CA ARG A 23 15.77 -10.95 6.01
C ARG A 23 16.46 -10.80 7.35
N LEU A 24 16.10 -11.66 8.30
CA LEU A 24 16.74 -11.69 9.60
C LEU A 24 18.02 -12.53 9.54
N SER A 25 19.06 -11.98 10.13
CA SER A 25 20.42 -12.52 10.24
C SER A 25 21.13 -11.73 11.33
N THR A 26 22.37 -12.09 11.68
CA THR A 26 23.18 -11.32 12.64
C THR A 26 23.28 -9.83 12.25
N LEU A 27 23.37 -9.55 10.94
CA LEU A 27 23.16 -8.24 10.36
C LEU A 27 21.94 -8.33 9.44
N PRO A 28 20.77 -7.81 9.82
CA PRO A 28 19.56 -7.91 9.00
C PRO A 28 19.65 -7.06 7.74
N THR A 29 19.05 -7.53 6.64
CA THR A 29 18.97 -6.78 5.38
C THR A 29 17.54 -6.34 5.10
N LYS A 30 17.38 -5.13 4.58
CA LYS A 30 16.09 -4.53 4.19
C LYS A 30 16.13 -4.13 2.72
N THR A 31 15.19 -4.64 1.92
CA THR A 31 15.05 -4.27 0.51
C THR A 31 13.64 -3.78 0.23
N LEU A 32 13.50 -2.73 -0.58
CA LEU A 32 12.19 -2.25 -1.04
C LEU A 32 11.54 -3.33 -1.91
N ALA A 33 10.30 -3.71 -1.58
CA ALA A 33 9.49 -4.62 -2.38
C ALA A 33 8.49 -3.82 -3.23
N VAL A 34 7.77 -2.89 -2.60
CA VAL A 34 6.75 -2.08 -3.27
C VAL A 34 6.75 -0.66 -2.72
N ASP A 35 6.65 0.33 -3.60
CA ASP A 35 6.24 1.70 -3.25
C ASP A 35 4.74 1.89 -3.53
N LEU A 36 3.94 1.98 -2.46
CA LEU A 36 2.48 2.07 -2.56
C LEU A 36 2.01 3.44 -3.08
N LEU A 37 2.90 4.43 -3.16
CA LEU A 37 2.62 5.73 -3.77
C LEU A 37 3.04 5.79 -5.25
N ALA A 38 3.63 4.73 -5.80
CA ALA A 38 4.14 4.69 -7.17
C ALA A 38 3.92 3.32 -7.84
N ILE A 39 2.72 2.77 -7.73
CA ILE A 39 2.38 1.46 -8.30
C ILE A 39 2.16 1.59 -9.81
N ASN A 40 2.77 0.71 -10.59
CA ASN A 40 2.49 0.59 -12.02
C ASN A 40 1.13 -0.11 -12.22
N ASP A 41 0.27 0.48 -13.06
CA ASP A 41 -1.03 -0.10 -13.43
C ASP A 41 -1.11 -0.24 -14.97
N PRO A 42 -0.28 -1.13 -15.58
CA PRO A 42 -0.19 -1.24 -17.03
C PRO A 42 -1.47 -1.75 -17.67
N LEU A 43 -2.30 -2.47 -16.91
CA LEU A 43 -3.60 -3.00 -17.34
C LEU A 43 -4.74 -2.01 -17.10
N ARG A 44 -4.46 -0.84 -16.50
CA ARG A 44 -5.44 0.21 -16.18
C ARG A 44 -6.63 -0.28 -15.35
N LEU A 45 -6.39 -1.24 -14.45
CA LEU A 45 -7.44 -1.84 -13.63
C LEU A 45 -8.09 -0.82 -12.69
N ALA A 46 -7.33 0.19 -12.27
CA ALA A 46 -7.82 1.24 -11.38
C ALA A 46 -8.42 2.44 -12.13
N ASN A 47 -8.77 2.28 -13.42
CA ASN A 47 -9.16 3.39 -14.32
C ASN A 47 -8.14 4.54 -14.29
N SER A 48 -6.86 4.20 -14.10
CA SER A 48 -5.79 5.15 -13.91
C SER A 48 -5.05 5.48 -15.21
N THR A 49 -4.24 6.53 -15.21
CA THR A 49 -3.35 6.91 -16.33
C THR A 49 -2.11 6.00 -16.45
N GLY A 50 -2.20 4.75 -15.97
CA GLY A 50 -1.11 3.78 -15.93
C GLY A 50 -0.32 3.77 -14.61
N LYS A 51 -0.72 4.60 -13.65
CA LYS A 51 -0.14 4.69 -12.31
C LYS A 51 -1.24 4.69 -11.27
N PHE A 52 -1.06 3.86 -10.25
CA PHE A 52 -1.98 3.77 -9.12
C PHE A 52 -1.26 4.19 -7.83
N ARG A 53 -2.01 4.85 -6.93
CA ARG A 53 -1.55 5.22 -5.59
C ARG A 53 -2.47 4.59 -4.56
N PHE A 54 -1.91 4.16 -3.44
CA PHE A 54 -2.62 3.64 -2.28
C PHE A 54 -2.30 4.47 -1.03
N PRO A 55 -2.75 5.75 -0.97
CA PRO A 55 -2.22 6.74 -0.05
C PRO A 55 -3.01 6.81 1.27
N PHE A 56 -3.37 5.66 1.84
CA PHE A 56 -4.20 5.63 3.05
C PHE A 56 -3.41 5.88 4.33
N LEU A 57 -4.09 6.36 5.37
CA LEU A 57 -3.51 6.44 6.70
C LEU A 57 -3.23 5.04 7.24
N THR A 58 -4.18 4.12 7.16
CA THR A 58 -4.14 2.81 7.84
C THR A 58 -4.13 1.64 6.86
N THR A 59 -3.08 1.58 6.03
CA THR A 59 -2.72 0.34 5.34
C THR A 59 -2.13 -0.65 6.36
N GLU A 60 -2.92 -1.64 6.78
CA GLU A 60 -2.59 -2.48 7.94
C GLU A 60 -2.58 -3.98 7.66
N ALA A 61 -3.17 -4.43 6.54
CA ALA A 61 -3.08 -5.84 6.16
C ALA A 61 -2.13 -6.03 4.97
N LEU A 62 -1.25 -7.02 5.10
CA LEU A 62 -0.36 -7.50 4.04
C LEU A 62 -0.31 -9.02 4.09
N TRP A 63 -0.65 -9.67 2.97
CA TRP A 63 -0.65 -11.12 2.86
C TRP A 63 -0.04 -11.61 1.54
N PRO A 64 1.05 -12.41 1.57
CA PRO A 64 1.55 -13.08 0.38
C PRO A 64 0.65 -14.27 0.00
N THR A 65 0.25 -14.36 -1.27
CA THR A 65 -0.57 -15.47 -1.78
C THR A 65 0.29 -16.61 -2.32
N ALA A 66 -0.30 -17.81 -2.42
CA ALA A 66 0.35 -18.95 -3.08
C ALA A 66 0.63 -18.73 -4.58
N LYS A 67 0.02 -17.71 -5.19
CA LYS A 67 0.21 -17.34 -6.60
C LYS A 67 1.34 -16.33 -6.82
N GLY A 68 2.09 -16.00 -5.77
CA GLY A 68 3.17 -15.00 -5.84
C GLY A 68 2.66 -13.56 -5.87
N GLU A 69 1.44 -13.30 -5.39
CA GLU A 69 0.89 -11.95 -5.26
C GLU A 69 1.04 -11.45 -3.82
N LEU A 70 0.97 -10.14 -3.65
CA LEU A 70 0.78 -9.48 -2.36
C LEU A 70 -0.63 -8.89 -2.30
N VAL A 71 -1.42 -9.30 -1.32
CA VAL A 71 -2.67 -8.64 -0.98
C VAL A 71 -2.36 -7.54 0.02
N VAL A 72 -2.79 -6.31 -0.28
CA VAL A 72 -2.64 -5.14 0.59
C VAL A 72 -4.02 -4.54 0.83
N VAL A 73 -4.33 -4.23 2.09
CA VAL A 73 -5.66 -3.74 2.49
C VAL A 73 -5.55 -2.44 3.28
N ASN A 74 -6.44 -1.49 2.95
CA ASN A 74 -6.72 -0.34 3.78
C ASN A 74 -7.75 -0.71 4.84
N ASP A 75 -7.35 -0.74 6.11
CA ASP A 75 -8.32 -0.66 7.21
C ASP A 75 -8.78 0.80 7.26
N ASN A 76 -10.02 1.07 6.88
CA ASN A 76 -10.47 2.43 6.69
C ASN A 76 -10.79 3.16 8.00
N ASN A 77 -10.66 2.51 9.17
CA ASN A 77 -10.98 3.09 10.48
C ASN A 77 -12.28 3.91 10.44
N PHE A 78 -13.35 3.29 9.94
CA PHE A 78 -14.59 4.01 9.64
C PHE A 78 -15.05 4.88 10.83
N PRO A 79 -15.40 6.16 10.63
CA PRO A 79 -15.62 6.83 9.34
C PRO A 79 -14.43 7.70 8.86
N ALA A 80 -13.17 7.30 9.08
CA ALA A 80 -12.03 8.09 8.64
C ALA A 80 -12.05 8.35 7.12
N ALA A 81 -11.50 9.50 6.74
CA ALA A 81 -11.42 10.00 5.38
C ALA A 81 -10.02 10.60 5.14
N GLY A 82 -9.72 10.95 3.89
CA GLY A 82 -8.54 11.71 3.48
C GLY A 82 -7.53 10.92 2.66
N GLY A 83 -7.72 9.61 2.46
CA GLY A 83 -6.97 8.80 1.51
C GLY A 83 -7.38 9.08 0.05
N ARG A 84 -8.65 8.89 -0.27
CA ARG A 84 -9.22 9.16 -1.61
C ARG A 84 -9.93 10.50 -1.69
N SER A 85 -10.66 10.87 -0.64
CA SER A 85 -11.49 12.07 -0.56
C SER A 85 -11.26 12.77 0.77
N SER A 86 -11.21 14.10 0.78
CA SER A 86 -11.13 14.87 2.03
C SER A 86 -12.46 14.97 2.78
N VAL A 87 -13.57 14.58 2.14
CA VAL A 87 -14.93 14.78 2.67
C VAL A 87 -15.76 13.51 2.77
N SER A 88 -15.38 12.46 2.04
CA SER A 88 -16.08 11.17 2.06
C SER A 88 -15.25 10.14 2.82
N PRO A 89 -15.88 9.30 3.67
CA PRO A 89 -15.18 8.19 4.30
C PRO A 89 -14.45 7.33 3.27
N ASP A 90 -13.25 6.91 3.62
CA ASP A 90 -12.47 6.03 2.75
C ASP A 90 -13.11 4.63 2.70
N PRO A 91 -13.13 3.97 1.54
CA PRO A 91 -13.51 2.57 1.47
C PRO A 91 -12.40 1.66 2.03
N THR A 92 -12.80 0.49 2.52
CA THR A 92 -11.87 -0.63 2.67
C THR A 92 -11.47 -1.11 1.28
N GLU A 93 -10.31 -0.69 0.79
CA GLU A 93 -9.79 -1.11 -0.51
C GLU A 93 -8.84 -2.29 -0.37
N TRP A 94 -8.94 -3.21 -1.32
CA TRP A 94 -8.08 -4.38 -1.47
C TRP A 94 -7.36 -4.29 -2.80
N ILE A 95 -6.04 -4.44 -2.79
CA ILE A 95 -5.25 -4.51 -4.01
C ILE A 95 -4.40 -5.78 -4.03
N PHE A 96 -4.22 -6.31 -5.23
CA PHE A 96 -3.38 -7.46 -5.51
C PHE A 96 -2.21 -6.98 -6.36
N LEU A 97 -1.00 -7.16 -5.84
CA LEU A 97 0.23 -6.72 -6.48
C LEU A 97 1.06 -7.92 -6.90
N ARG A 98 1.72 -7.82 -8.04
CA ARG A 98 2.76 -8.76 -8.48
C ARG A 98 4.06 -7.99 -8.62
N GLU A 99 5.14 -8.59 -8.11
CA GLU A 99 6.51 -8.12 -8.35
C GLU A 99 6.95 -8.44 -9.80
#